data_AF-A0A8H7NF39-F1
#
_entry.id   AF-A0A8H7NF39-F1
#
_cell.length_a   1.000
_cell.length_b   1.000
_cell.length_c   1.000
_cell.angle_alpha   90.00
_cell.angle_beta   90.00
_cell.angle_gamma   90.00
#
_symmetry.space_group_name_H-M   'P 1'
#
loop_
_entity.id
_entity.type
_entity.pdbx_description
1 polymer ?
#
loop_
_entity_poly.entity_id
_entity_poly.type
_entity_poly.pdbx_seq_one_letter_code
_entity_poly.pdbx_strand_id
1 'polypeptide(L)'
;MAYMARVDKVILGAKAIVANGGVISDAGAAAIARAAKESGNAVIVLGGIYKLSPETPFGEDEVIEWADPSSYVDFADGQLVGSVDVRTAATEMVPADLIDTYVTNLGTHTRDHLSTLIADHYKPEDIDFHLWDDARR
;
A
#
# COMPACT_ATOMS: atom_id res chain seq x y z
N MET A 1 6.58 24.60 -7.23
CA MET A 1 6.60 24.08 -8.61
C MET A 1 6.07 22.66 -8.57
N ALA A 2 5.02 22.33 -9.33
CA ALA A 2 4.53 20.95 -9.44
C ALA A 2 5.48 20.17 -10.35
N TYR A 3 6.06 19.07 -9.86
CA TYR A 3 7.09 18.32 -10.59
C TYR A 3 6.51 17.33 -11.61
N MET A 4 5.24 16.94 -11.48
CA MET A 4 4.63 15.86 -12.27
C MET A 4 4.68 16.10 -13.78
N ALA A 5 4.58 17.36 -14.23
CA ALA A 5 4.68 17.73 -15.65
C ALA A 5 6.06 17.45 -16.28
N ARG A 6 7.08 17.12 -15.48
CA ARG A 6 8.44 16.79 -15.92
C ARG A 6 8.82 15.35 -15.59
N VAL A 7 7.87 14.53 -15.16
CA VAL A 7 8.06 13.12 -14.82
C VAL A 7 7.50 12.29 -15.97
N ASP A 8 8.28 11.31 -16.45
CA ASP A 8 7.81 10.38 -17.48
C ASP A 8 7.14 9.12 -16.89
N LYS A 9 7.62 8.70 -15.71
CA LYS A 9 7.17 7.47 -15.03
C LYS A 9 7.26 7.64 -13.52
N VAL A 10 6.29 7.07 -12.82
CA VAL A 10 6.28 6.95 -11.37
C VAL A 10 6.57 5.51 -10.99
N ILE A 11 7.51 5.34 -10.06
CA ILE A 11 7.90 4.04 -9.52
C ILE A 11 7.62 4.07 -8.02
N LEU A 12 6.73 3.20 -7.55
CA LEU A 12 6.33 3.10 -6.15
C LEU A 12 6.82 1.79 -5.54
N GLY A 13 7.26 1.84 -4.29
CA GLY A 13 7.54 0.64 -3.51
C GLY A 13 6.27 0.10 -2.88
N ALA A 14 6.04 -1.22 -2.97
CA ALA A 14 4.99 -1.88 -2.22
C ALA A 14 5.50 -2.28 -0.82
N LYS A 15 4.69 -2.06 0.21
CA LYS A 15 4.76 -2.79 1.48
C LYS A 15 4.05 -4.13 1.34
N ALA A 16 2.88 -4.13 0.71
CA ALA A 16 2.15 -5.33 0.31
C ALA A 16 1.33 -5.07 -0.96
N ILE A 17 1.06 -6.12 -1.74
CA ILE A 17 0.22 -6.12 -2.93
C ILE A 17 -0.92 -7.10 -2.64
N VAL A 18 -2.16 -6.61 -2.54
CA VAL A 18 -3.32 -7.44 -2.18
C VAL A 18 -3.95 -8.08 -3.42
N ALA A 19 -4.76 -9.12 -3.23
CA ALA A 19 -5.23 -9.97 -4.34
C ALA A 19 -6.05 -9.24 -5.41
N ASN A 20 -6.75 -8.16 -5.06
CA ASN A 20 -7.47 -7.33 -6.03
C ASN A 20 -6.54 -6.40 -6.86
N GLY A 21 -5.24 -6.41 -6.60
CA GLY A 21 -4.21 -5.56 -7.22
C GLY A 21 -3.94 -4.24 -6.47
N GLY A 22 -4.66 -3.96 -5.39
CA GLY A 22 -4.36 -2.81 -4.53
C GLY A 22 -2.96 -2.92 -3.93
N VAL A 23 -2.34 -1.77 -3.67
CA VAL A 23 -0.97 -1.73 -3.14
C VAL A 23 -0.92 -0.90 -1.89
N ILE A 24 -0.47 -1.53 -0.82
CA ILE A 24 -0.18 -0.86 0.44
C ILE A 24 1.21 -0.25 0.30
N SER A 25 1.33 1.06 0.46
CA SER A 25 2.58 1.81 0.35
C SER A 25 2.71 2.82 1.48
N ASP A 26 3.74 3.66 1.43
CA ASP A 26 3.88 4.79 2.34
C ASP A 26 2.80 5.85 2.10
N ALA A 27 2.41 6.54 3.16
CA ALA A 27 1.42 7.62 3.05
C ALA A 27 1.84 8.69 2.02
N GLY A 28 0.87 9.12 1.20
CA GLY A 28 1.07 10.02 0.06
C GLY A 28 1.28 9.32 -1.28
N ALA A 29 1.46 8.00 -1.32
CA ALA A 29 1.69 7.25 -2.56
C ALA A 29 0.51 7.32 -3.54
N ALA A 30 -0.74 7.25 -3.08
CA ALA A 30 -1.91 7.34 -3.96
C ALA A 30 -2.10 8.77 -4.48
N ALA A 31 -1.72 9.81 -3.73
CA ALA A 31 -1.71 11.18 -4.26
C ALA A 31 -0.74 11.30 -5.45
N ILE A 32 0.45 10.69 -5.35
CA ILE A 32 1.42 10.64 -6.44
C ILE A 32 0.87 9.82 -7.62
N ALA A 33 0.27 8.65 -7.35
CA ALA A 33 -0.31 7.79 -8.37
C ALA A 33 -1.46 8.48 -9.13
N ARG A 34 -2.35 9.19 -8.41
CA ARG A 34 -3.44 9.98 -9.00
C ARG A 34 -2.90 11.08 -9.91
N ALA A 35 -1.94 11.87 -9.41
CA ALA A 35 -1.33 12.94 -10.19
C ALA A 35 -0.61 12.41 -11.45
N ALA A 36 0.03 11.25 -11.35
CA ALA A 36 0.66 10.59 -12.48
C ALA A 36 -0.37 10.14 -13.52
N LYS A 37 -1.46 9.51 -13.07
CA LYS A 37 -2.55 9.07 -13.94
C LYS A 37 -3.23 10.22 -14.66
N GLU A 38 -3.50 11.32 -13.96
CA GLU A 38 -4.05 12.55 -14.55
C GLU A 38 -3.11 13.19 -15.57
N SER A 39 -1.80 13.03 -15.38
CA SER A 39 -0.78 13.52 -16.32
C SER A 39 -0.49 12.55 -17.47
N GLY A 40 -1.14 11.38 -17.51
CA GLY A 40 -0.90 10.35 -18.52
C GLY A 40 0.43 9.58 -18.35
N ASN A 41 1.04 9.66 -17.18
CA ASN A 41 2.30 8.99 -16.85
C ASN A 41 2.06 7.58 -16.31
N ALA A 42 2.95 6.65 -16.65
CA ALA A 42 2.86 5.27 -16.17
C ALA A 42 3.21 5.17 -14.68
N VAL A 43 2.42 4.41 -13.94
CA VAL A 43 2.62 4.06 -12.52
C VAL A 43 3.03 2.60 -12.43
N ILE A 44 4.26 2.38 -11.96
CA ILE A 44 4.87 1.06 -11.82
C ILE A 44 5.08 0.77 -10.34
N VAL A 45 4.66 -0.41 -9.90
CA VAL A 45 4.85 -0.86 -8.52
C VAL A 45 5.97 -1.90 -8.46
N LEU A 46 6.91 -1.71 -7.53
CA LEU A 46 7.99 -2.64 -7.24
C LEU A 46 7.72 -3.38 -5.93
N GLY A 47 7.66 -4.70 -5.98
CA GLY A 47 7.51 -5.55 -4.80
C GLY A 47 7.93 -6.98 -5.09
N GLY A 48 8.70 -7.59 -4.19
CA GLY A 48 9.02 -9.02 -4.31
C GLY A 48 7.78 -9.89 -4.09
N ILE A 49 7.82 -11.14 -4.56
CA ILE A 49 6.68 -12.07 -4.44
C ILE A 49 6.20 -12.29 -3.00
N TYR A 50 7.12 -12.19 -2.04
CA TYR A 50 6.80 -12.31 -0.61
C TYR A 50 5.92 -11.18 -0.07
N LYS A 51 5.71 -10.12 -0.85
CA LYS A 51 4.81 -9.01 -0.54
C LYS A 51 3.42 -9.18 -1.15
N LEU A 52 3.19 -10.20 -1.98
CA LEU A 52 1.85 -10.51 -2.47
C LEU A 52 1.06 -11.14 -1.33
N SER A 53 -0.14 -10.62 -1.07
CA SER A 53 -1.08 -11.15 -0.11
C SER A 53 -2.27 -11.78 -0.84
N PRO A 54 -2.68 -13.01 -0.50
CA PRO A 54 -3.92 -13.59 -1.00
C PRO A 54 -5.16 -12.89 -0.41
N GLU A 55 -4.99 -12.16 0.69
CA GLU A 55 -6.07 -11.45 1.37
C GLU A 55 -6.35 -10.10 0.69
N THR A 56 -7.62 -9.74 0.60
CA THR A 56 -8.06 -8.41 0.19
C THR A 56 -8.80 -7.77 1.37
N PRO A 57 -8.26 -6.68 1.95
CA PRO A 57 -8.93 -5.95 3.02
C PRO A 57 -10.32 -5.48 2.58
N PHE A 58 -11.30 -5.56 3.49
CA PHE A 58 -12.69 -5.18 3.18
C PHE A 58 -12.89 -3.66 3.20
N GLY A 59 -12.06 -2.92 3.94
CA GLY A 59 -12.07 -1.45 3.98
C GLY A 59 -10.69 -0.82 3.83
N GLU A 60 -10.62 0.35 3.19
CA GLU A 60 -9.37 1.12 3.04
C GLU A 60 -8.79 1.55 4.40
N ASP A 61 -9.66 1.82 5.39
CA ASP A 61 -9.28 2.25 6.74
C ASP A 61 -8.62 1.13 7.57
N GLU A 62 -8.91 -0.15 7.27
CA GLU A 62 -8.34 -1.30 7.99
C GLU A 62 -6.82 -1.44 7.72
N VAL A 63 -6.35 -0.78 6.67
CA VAL A 63 -4.99 -0.90 6.15
C VAL A 63 -4.10 0.25 6.59
N ILE A 64 -4.70 1.29 7.17
CA ILE A 64 -3.98 2.48 7.63
C ILE A 64 -3.33 2.16 8.98
N GLU A 65 -2.01 2.11 8.96
CA GLU A 65 -1.18 2.11 10.15
C GLU A 65 -1.01 3.56 10.62
N TRP A 66 -1.31 3.82 11.89
CA TRP A 66 -1.12 5.14 12.49
C TRP A 66 0.25 5.23 13.16
N ALA A 67 1.07 6.19 12.73
CA ALA A 67 2.36 6.51 13.31
C ALA A 67 2.25 7.49 14.48
N ASP A 68 3.35 7.63 15.21
CA ASP A 68 3.49 8.55 16.35
C ASP A 68 3.31 10.03 15.91
N PRO A 69 2.36 10.76 16.54
CA PRO A 69 2.13 12.18 16.26
C PRO A 69 3.25 13.10 16.76
N SER A 70 4.19 12.61 17.60
CA SER A 70 5.28 13.40 18.17
C SER A 70 6.17 14.11 17.12
N SER A 71 6.18 13.59 15.89
CA SER A 71 6.87 14.19 14.74
C SER A 71 6.29 15.52 14.28
N TYR A 72 5.03 15.83 14.63
CA TYR A 72 4.35 17.07 14.26
C TYR A 72 4.05 17.97 15.47
N VAL A 73 3.78 17.39 16.64
CA VAL A 73 3.51 18.14 17.88
C VAL A 73 4.33 17.55 19.01
N ASP A 74 5.21 18.37 19.59
CA ASP A 74 6.00 17.97 20.76
C ASP A 74 5.07 17.74 21.96
N PHE A 75 5.35 16.71 22.74
CA PHE A 75 4.63 16.43 23.99
C PHE A 75 4.74 17.58 24.98
N ALA A 76 5.81 18.38 24.92
CA ALA A 76 5.97 19.57 25.75
C ALA A 76 4.93 20.67 25.47
N ASP A 77 4.34 20.70 24.27
CA ASP A 77 3.30 21.66 23.89
C ASP A 77 1.90 21.22 24.38
N GLY A 78 1.74 21.19 25.71
CA GLY A 78 0.54 20.70 26.39
C GLY A 78 -0.77 21.39 25.95
N GLN A 79 -0.70 22.64 25.48
CA GLN A 79 -1.87 23.32 24.92
C GLN A 79 -2.35 22.66 23.62
N LEU A 80 -1.44 22.30 22.72
CA LEU A 80 -1.77 21.63 21.46
C LEU A 80 -2.18 20.19 21.73
N VAL A 81 -1.42 19.45 22.54
CA VAL A 81 -1.73 18.07 22.93
C VAL A 81 -3.13 17.94 23.54
N GLY A 82 -3.58 18.92 24.33
CA GLY A 82 -4.91 18.92 24.95
C GLY A 82 -6.04 19.45 24.08
N SER A 83 -5.75 20.09 22.95
CA SER A 83 -6.75 20.83 22.15
C SER A 83 -7.01 20.26 20.76
N VAL A 84 -6.12 19.41 20.22
CA VAL A 84 -6.24 18.84 18.88
C VAL A 84 -5.93 17.34 18.86
N ASP A 85 -6.66 16.59 18.03
CA ASP A 85 -6.33 15.20 17.70
C ASP A 85 -5.42 15.20 16.46
N VAL A 86 -4.17 14.79 16.64
CA VAL A 86 -3.16 14.75 15.58
C VAL A 86 -2.99 13.31 15.13
N ARG A 87 -3.26 13.05 13.84
CA ARG A 87 -3.16 11.72 13.27
C ARG A 87 -2.16 11.69 12.12
N THR A 88 -1.28 10.70 12.16
CA THR A 88 -0.26 10.47 11.14
C THR A 88 -0.46 9.11 10.51
N ALA A 89 -0.92 9.06 9.26
CA ALA A 89 -0.93 7.81 8.52
C ALA A 89 0.51 7.44 8.13
N ALA A 90 0.96 6.23 8.48
CA ALA A 90 2.24 5.66 8.07
C ALA A 90 2.12 4.93 6.72
N THR A 91 0.96 4.33 6.49
CA THR A 91 0.63 3.56 5.29
C THR A 91 -0.62 4.09 4.63
N GLU A 92 -0.76 3.77 3.36
CA GLU A 92 -1.90 4.14 2.54
C GLU A 92 -2.14 3.06 1.48
N MET A 93 -3.40 2.85 1.13
CA MET A 93 -3.80 1.98 0.03
C MET A 93 -3.82 2.77 -1.28
N VAL A 94 -3.04 2.32 -2.26
CA VAL A 94 -3.10 2.76 -3.65
C VAL A 94 -4.06 1.85 -4.41
N PRO A 95 -5.19 2.38 -4.93
CA PRO A 95 -6.12 1.59 -5.73
C PRO A 95 -5.46 1.00 -6.98
N ALA A 96 -5.83 -0.24 -7.30
CA ALA A 96 -5.32 -0.98 -8.45
C ALA A 96 -5.52 -0.24 -9.79
N ASP A 97 -6.58 0.57 -9.91
CA ASP A 97 -6.91 1.31 -11.15
C ASP A 97 -5.91 2.43 -11.46
N LEU A 98 -5.13 2.85 -10.46
CA LEU A 98 -4.06 3.83 -10.63
C LEU A 98 -2.74 3.19 -11.04
N ILE A 99 -2.64 1.86 -11.07
CA ILE A 99 -1.40 1.11 -11.30
C ILE A 99 -1.44 0.48 -12.67
N ASP A 100 -0.37 0.68 -13.46
CA ASP A 100 -0.28 0.12 -14.80
C ASP A 100 0.46 -1.22 -14.83
N THR A 101 1.44 -1.43 -13.95
CA THR A 101 2.29 -2.62 -13.98
C THR A 101 2.92 -2.93 -12.63
N TYR A 102 3.07 -4.23 -12.35
CA TYR A 102 3.75 -4.75 -11.16
C TYR A 102 5.06 -5.43 -11.58
N VAL A 103 6.15 -5.10 -10.91
CA VAL A 103 7.46 -5.74 -11.14
C VAL A 103 7.89 -6.45 -9.87
N THR A 104 8.11 -7.76 -10.01
CA THR A 104 8.57 -8.65 -8.95
C THR A 104 9.92 -9.27 -9.32
N ASN A 105 10.48 -10.07 -8.43
CA ASN A 105 11.66 -10.88 -8.72
C ASN A 105 11.41 -11.98 -9.78
N LEU A 106 10.16 -12.26 -10.15
CA LEU A 106 9.79 -13.17 -11.23
C LEU A 106 9.58 -12.46 -12.59
N GLY A 107 9.66 -11.13 -12.61
CA GLY A 107 9.51 -10.33 -13.81
C GLY A 107 8.37 -9.33 -13.73
N THR A 108 7.76 -9.04 -14.88
CA THR A 108 6.72 -8.02 -15.03
C THR A 108 5.35 -8.69 -15.11
N HIS A 109 4.37 -8.15 -14.39
CA HIS A 109 3.03 -8.73 -14.26
C HIS A 109 1.95 -7.67 -14.48
N THR A 110 0.87 -8.09 -15.14
CA THR A 110 -0.39 -7.35 -15.19
C THR A 110 -1.21 -7.64 -13.94
N ARG A 111 -2.25 -6.84 -13.70
CA ARG A 111 -3.19 -7.06 -12.60
C ARG A 111 -3.78 -8.48 -12.62
N ASP A 112 -4.25 -8.94 -13.78
CA ASP A 112 -4.90 -10.25 -13.90
C ASP A 112 -3.94 -11.41 -13.57
N HIS A 113 -2.66 -11.26 -13.92
CA HIS A 113 -1.62 -12.25 -13.64
C HIS A 113 -1.30 -12.39 -12.15
N LEU A 114 -1.62 -11.39 -11.31
CA LEU A 114 -1.41 -11.49 -9.85
C LEU A 114 -2.22 -12.62 -9.24
N SER A 115 -3.44 -12.88 -9.75
CA SER A 115 -4.28 -13.99 -9.25
C SER A 115 -3.62 -15.35 -9.46
N THR A 116 -2.97 -15.55 -10.61
CA THR A 116 -2.21 -16.78 -10.91
C THR A 116 -0.99 -16.92 -10.02
N LEU A 117 -0.23 -15.83 -9.84
CA LEU A 117 0.91 -15.83 -8.92
C LEU A 117 0.50 -16.20 -7.49
N ILE A 118 -0.63 -15.66 -7.02
CA ILE A 118 -1.15 -16.00 -5.69
C ILE A 118 -1.50 -17.49 -5.64
N ALA A 119 -2.21 -18.02 -6.64
CA ALA A 119 -2.57 -19.44 -6.69
C ALA A 119 -1.36 -20.39 -6.78
N ASP A 120 -0.26 -19.95 -7.41
CA ASP A 120 0.98 -20.73 -7.52
C ASP A 120 1.76 -20.77 -6.20
N HIS A 121 1.57 -19.78 -5.31
CA HIS A 121 2.34 -19.63 -4.07
C HIS A 121 1.55 -19.89 -2.79
N TYR A 122 0.22 -19.75 -2.81
CA TYR A 122 -0.67 -19.91 -1.66
C TYR A 122 -1.70 -21.00 -1.92
N LYS A 123 -1.97 -21.82 -0.90
CA LYS A 123 -3.14 -22.71 -0.93
C LYS A 123 -4.38 -21.94 -0.47
N PRO A 124 -5.56 -22.22 -1.03
CA PRO A 124 -6.80 -21.61 -0.56
C PRO A 124 -7.09 -21.85 0.92
N GLU A 125 -6.62 -22.98 1.46
CA GLU A 125 -6.78 -23.38 2.86
C GLU A 125 -5.97 -22.49 3.83
N ASP A 126 -4.92 -21.82 3.35
CA ASP A 126 -3.99 -21.05 4.17
C ASP A 126 -4.36 -19.55 4.24
N ILE A 127 -5.41 -19.10 3.54
CA ILE A 127 -5.76 -17.67 3.42
C ILE A 127 -6.20 -17.09 4.76
N ASP A 128 -7.04 -17.81 5.50
CA ASP A 128 -7.53 -17.40 6.82
C ASP A 128 -6.65 -17.96 7.96
N PHE A 129 -5.46 -18.48 7.64
CA PHE A 129 -4.60 -19.10 8.64
C PHE A 129 -3.79 -18.05 9.40
N HIS A 130 -4.28 -17.68 10.59
CA HIS A 130 -3.54 -16.84 11.52
C HIS A 130 -2.80 -17.69 12.55
N LEU A 131 -1.45 -17.61 12.53
CA LEU A 131 -0.56 -18.32 13.47
C LEU A 131 -0.89 -18.10 14.96
N TRP A 132 -1.64 -17.03 15.29
CA TRP A 132 -1.96 -16.66 16.66
C TRP A 132 -3.30 -17.24 17.16
N ASP A 133 -4.10 -17.83 16.28
CA ASP A 133 -5.37 -18.45 16.68
C ASP A 133 -5.14 -19.77 17.42
N ASP A 134 -4.10 -20.51 17.06
CA ASP A 134 -3.67 -21.72 17.79
C ASP A 134 -2.92 -21.39 19.09
N ALA A 135 -2.26 -20.22 19.17
CA ALA A 135 -1.55 -19.78 20.38
C ALA A 135 -2.48 -19.29 21.51
N ARG A 136 -3.76 -19.06 21.21
CA ARG A 136 -4.79 -18.64 22.18
C ARG A 136 -5.71 -19.80 22.63
N ARG A 137 -5.46 -21.04 22.20
CA ARG A 137 -6.17 -22.24 22.66
C ARG A 137 -5.44 -22.96 23.78
#